data_AF-A0A9D1P620-F1
#
_entry.id   AF-A0A9D1P620-F1
#
_cell.length_a   1.000
_cell.length_b   1.000
_cell.length_c   1.000
_cell.angle_alpha   90.00
_cell.angle_beta   90.00
_cell.angle_gamma   90.00
#
_symmetry.space_group_name_H-M   'P 1'
#
loop_
_entity.id
_entity.type
_entity.pdbx_description
1 polymer ?
#
loop_
_entity_poly.entity_id
_entity_poly.type
_entity_poly.pdbx_seq_one_letter_code
_entity_poly.pdbx_strand_id
1 'polypeptide(L)'
;MGEYSIGRTIAGCAIGLALAVLGMPILLPLSVFFAVPVLVLLVLYARFGPVSAVISTALCVASAAGTMGVAGAGAALLLVALPACVGFALLWRKAGYGLRMKAAVAAQALGFAGFLLATTLVTGMGLADAFTQMVGEQLSAMPAGFVDYYLAMVGAVQLPQAEGIDLLHGVLEAQERAQLLEETLALQNTMLRLSLPTMIASSSLYSGILCCHVPSTMLARRGADIEHKTLDKWRLGRDLTIFAALCFVTGLYFLLFNRSDAAAPAYLVFQTIADIAFSMQGLAAVDRAMVRSGQSRGKRTWILVGLFALNQLTQYGGISALALIGFASAMWGSQGIVTLRRKRRKAQNDEDHRNGGGF
;
A
#
# COMPACT_ATOMS: atom_id res chain seq x y z
N MET A 1 15.14 -3.12 -26.42
CA MET A 1 15.52 -2.42 -25.18
C MET A 1 16.89 -1.85 -25.44
N GLY A 2 17.15 -0.55 -25.22
CA GLY A 2 18.48 0.01 -25.45
C GLY A 2 19.52 -0.76 -24.64
N GLU A 3 20.68 -1.05 -25.23
CA GLU A 3 21.74 -1.82 -24.59
C GLU A 3 22.12 -1.19 -23.24
N TYR A 4 21.99 -1.97 -22.17
CA TYR A 4 22.46 -1.57 -20.85
C TYR A 4 23.97 -1.73 -20.84
N SER A 5 24.71 -0.63 -20.60
CA SER A 5 26.16 -0.72 -20.47
C SER A 5 26.54 -1.54 -19.22
N ILE A 6 27.62 -2.31 -19.32
CA ILE A 6 28.16 -3.14 -18.23
C ILE A 6 28.33 -2.30 -16.95
N GLY A 7 28.83 -1.08 -17.05
CA GLY A 7 28.98 -0.16 -15.91
C GLY A 7 27.68 0.20 -15.20
N ARG A 8 26.55 0.31 -15.93
CA ARG A 8 25.23 0.52 -15.31
C ARG A 8 24.74 -0.72 -14.58
N THR A 9 24.99 -1.90 -15.12
CA THR A 9 24.61 -3.15 -14.45
C THR A 9 25.40 -3.34 -13.16
N ILE A 10 26.71 -3.07 -13.17
CA ILE A 10 27.57 -3.11 -11.97
C ILE A 10 27.07 -2.11 -10.91
N ALA A 11 26.79 -0.87 -11.29
CA ALA A 11 26.24 0.13 -10.37
C ALA A 11 24.87 -0.30 -9.79
N GLY A 12 24.01 -0.90 -10.62
CA GLY A 12 22.74 -1.46 -10.18
C GLY A 12 22.90 -2.60 -9.17
N CYS A 13 23.86 -3.50 -9.39
CA CYS A 13 24.17 -4.58 -8.46
C CYS A 13 24.75 -4.06 -7.14
N ALA A 14 25.59 -3.02 -7.17
CA ALA A 14 26.13 -2.40 -5.96
C ALA A 14 25.03 -1.75 -5.11
N ILE A 15 24.10 -1.04 -5.75
CA ILE A 15 22.91 -0.50 -5.07
C ILE A 15 22.03 -1.62 -4.52
N GLY A 16 21.84 -2.69 -5.31
CA GLY A 16 21.12 -3.89 -4.89
C GLY A 16 21.72 -4.56 -3.65
N LEU A 17 23.05 -4.67 -3.61
CA LEU A 17 23.78 -5.20 -2.46
C LEU A 17 23.62 -4.31 -1.22
N ALA A 18 23.77 -2.99 -1.36
CA ALA A 18 23.56 -2.06 -0.27
C ALA A 18 22.13 -2.15 0.29
N LEU A 19 21.14 -2.27 -0.60
CA LEU A 19 19.74 -2.42 -0.21
C LEU A 19 19.45 -3.76 0.46
N ALA A 20 20.07 -4.84 -0.02
CA ALA A 20 19.93 -6.16 0.59
C ALA A 20 20.50 -6.17 2.01
N VAL A 21 21.78 -5.78 2.15
CA VAL A 21 22.54 -5.91 3.41
C VAL A 21 22.07 -4.92 4.48
N LEU A 22 21.85 -3.65 4.12
CA LEU A 22 21.50 -2.60 5.08
C LEU A 22 19.99 -2.43 5.23
N GLY A 23 19.24 -2.80 4.19
CA GLY A 23 17.82 -2.50 4.08
C GLY A 23 16.90 -3.62 4.51
N MET A 24 17.21 -4.91 4.26
CA MET A 24 16.22 -5.99 4.40
C MET A 24 15.58 -6.13 5.79
N PRO A 25 16.31 -6.01 6.92
CA PRO A 25 15.69 -6.06 8.25
C PRO A 25 14.62 -4.96 8.46
N ILE A 26 14.75 -3.83 7.78
CA ILE A 26 13.84 -2.67 7.88
C ILE A 26 12.79 -2.73 6.76
N LEU A 27 13.20 -3.11 5.56
CA LEU A 27 12.39 -3.10 4.34
C LEU A 27 11.38 -4.25 4.28
N LEU A 28 11.68 -5.39 4.91
CA LEU A 28 10.76 -6.52 4.94
C LEU A 28 9.52 -6.22 5.81
N PRO A 29 9.62 -5.66 7.03
CA PRO A 29 8.47 -5.13 7.74
C PRO A 29 7.74 -4.04 6.95
N LEU A 30 8.47 -3.15 6.28
CA LEU A 30 7.86 -2.12 5.44
C LEU A 30 7.06 -2.71 4.28
N SER A 31 7.40 -3.90 3.76
CA SER A 31 6.62 -4.60 2.72
C SER A 31 5.16 -4.88 3.11
N VAL A 32 4.92 -5.01 4.43
CA VAL A 32 3.57 -5.18 5.00
C VAL A 32 2.74 -3.90 4.86
N PHE A 33 3.38 -2.73 5.03
CA PHE A 33 2.73 -1.43 4.93
C PHE A 33 2.67 -0.91 3.48
N PHE A 34 3.75 -1.11 2.72
CA PHE A 34 3.91 -0.68 1.34
C PHE A 34 4.88 -1.65 0.64
N ALA A 35 4.60 -2.09 -0.59
CA ALA A 35 5.56 -2.89 -1.35
C ALA A 35 6.76 -2.07 -1.89
N VAL A 36 7.41 -1.30 -1.03
CA VAL A 36 8.64 -0.55 -1.26
C VAL A 36 9.74 -1.46 -1.81
N PRO A 37 10.01 -2.67 -1.27
CA PRO A 37 11.08 -3.50 -1.79
C PRO A 37 10.82 -3.90 -3.25
N VAL A 38 9.58 -4.26 -3.57
CA VAL A 38 9.14 -4.63 -4.93
C VAL A 38 9.29 -3.44 -5.88
N LEU A 39 8.85 -2.25 -5.45
CA LEU A 39 8.99 -1.02 -6.22
C LEU A 39 10.46 -0.71 -6.53
N VAL A 40 11.34 -0.82 -5.53
CA VAL A 40 12.76 -0.54 -5.72
C VAL A 40 13.40 -1.52 -6.69
N LEU A 41 13.07 -2.82 -6.58
CA LEU A 41 13.53 -3.83 -7.53
C LEU A 41 13.08 -3.54 -8.96
N LEU A 42 11.85 -3.06 -9.16
CA LEU A 42 11.34 -2.66 -10.48
C LEU A 42 11.96 -1.36 -10.99
N VAL A 43 12.32 -0.43 -10.10
CA VAL A 43 13.11 0.75 -10.45
C VAL A 43 14.52 0.34 -10.88
N LEU A 44 15.15 -0.63 -10.19
CA LEU A 44 16.44 -1.19 -10.60
C LEU A 44 16.33 -1.84 -11.98
N TYR A 45 15.27 -2.61 -12.24
CA TYR A 45 14.98 -3.15 -13.56
C TYR A 45 14.90 -2.04 -14.62
N ALA A 46 14.11 -1.00 -14.36
CA ALA A 46 13.88 0.09 -15.30
C ALA A 46 15.13 0.98 -15.52
N ARG A 47 15.99 1.12 -14.50
CA ARG A 47 17.13 2.05 -14.48
C ARG A 47 18.45 1.38 -14.88
N PHE A 48 18.72 0.18 -14.39
CA PHE A 48 20.01 -0.49 -14.50
C PHE A 48 19.93 -1.81 -15.28
N GLY A 49 18.72 -2.32 -15.50
CA GLY A 49 18.45 -3.44 -16.40
C GLY A 49 18.00 -4.71 -15.68
N PRO A 50 17.59 -5.73 -16.45
CA PRO A 50 17.01 -6.96 -15.91
C PRO A 50 18.00 -7.75 -15.04
N VAL A 51 19.26 -7.83 -15.47
CA VAL A 51 20.31 -8.58 -14.76
C VAL A 51 20.53 -8.03 -13.36
N SER A 52 20.68 -6.70 -13.23
CA SER A 52 20.84 -6.07 -11.91
C SER A 52 19.64 -6.32 -11.02
N ALA A 53 18.42 -6.32 -11.57
CA ALA A 53 17.21 -6.51 -10.79
C ALA A 53 17.10 -7.94 -10.27
N VAL A 54 17.39 -8.95 -11.11
CA VAL A 54 17.38 -10.36 -10.72
C VAL A 54 18.43 -10.65 -9.66
N ILE A 55 19.66 -10.16 -9.83
CA ILE A 55 20.73 -10.31 -8.83
C ILE A 55 20.31 -9.64 -7.51
N SER A 56 19.76 -8.43 -7.57
CA SER A 56 19.29 -7.71 -6.38
C SER A 56 18.19 -8.48 -5.66
N THR A 57 17.23 -9.08 -6.38
CA THR A 57 16.18 -9.90 -5.78
C THR A 57 16.77 -11.11 -5.05
N ALA A 58 17.71 -11.82 -5.67
CA ALA A 58 18.38 -12.95 -5.02
C ALA A 58 19.14 -12.53 -3.76
N LEU A 59 19.84 -11.39 -3.81
CA LEU A 59 20.53 -10.83 -2.66
C LEU A 59 19.58 -10.43 -1.53
N CYS A 60 18.39 -9.92 -1.85
CA CYS A 60 17.37 -9.60 -0.84
C CYS A 60 16.93 -10.85 -0.08
N VAL A 61 16.66 -11.96 -0.79
CA VAL A 61 16.28 -13.24 -0.17
C VAL A 61 17.44 -13.82 0.65
N ALA A 62 18.66 -13.80 0.10
CA ALA A 62 19.85 -14.28 0.80
C ALA A 62 20.15 -13.47 2.07
N SER A 63 19.98 -12.15 2.02
CA SER A 63 20.15 -11.29 3.20
C SER A 63 19.08 -11.55 4.25
N ALA A 64 17.81 -11.73 3.85
CA ALA A 64 16.75 -12.09 4.78
C ALA A 64 16.99 -13.47 5.43
N ALA A 65 17.55 -14.42 4.67
CA ALA A 65 18.00 -15.70 5.23
C ALA A 65 19.12 -15.53 6.26
N GLY A 66 20.09 -14.65 5.98
CA GLY A 66 21.22 -14.39 6.87
C GLY A 66 20.85 -13.65 8.15
N THR A 67 19.88 -12.73 8.10
CA THR A 67 19.51 -11.89 9.26
C THR A 67 18.32 -12.43 10.06
N MET A 68 17.36 -13.09 9.40
CA MET A 68 16.09 -13.50 9.98
C MET A 68 15.83 -15.01 9.83
N GLY A 69 16.84 -15.77 9.38
CA GLY A 69 16.77 -17.21 9.22
C GLY A 69 15.82 -17.65 8.10
N VAL A 70 15.42 -18.94 8.14
CA VAL A 70 14.58 -19.55 7.10
C VAL A 70 13.20 -18.88 7.00
N ALA A 71 12.63 -18.44 8.13
CA ALA A 71 11.36 -17.72 8.16
C ALA A 71 11.46 -16.38 7.41
N GLY A 72 12.52 -15.62 7.64
CA GLY A 72 12.79 -14.38 6.89
C GLY A 72 13.00 -14.61 5.40
N ALA A 73 13.71 -15.67 5.03
CA ALA A 73 13.88 -16.05 3.62
C ALA A 73 12.54 -16.37 2.95
N GLY A 74 11.67 -17.12 3.62
CA GLY A 74 10.32 -17.45 3.15
C GLY A 74 9.45 -16.20 2.98
N ALA A 75 9.48 -15.29 3.95
CA ALA A 75 8.78 -14.01 3.88
C ALA A 75 9.28 -13.15 2.69
N ALA A 76 10.61 -13.04 2.52
CA ALA A 76 11.20 -12.30 1.40
C ALA A 76 10.83 -12.92 0.04
N LEU A 77 10.76 -14.25 -0.04
CA LEU A 77 10.39 -14.95 -1.27
C LEU A 77 8.92 -14.66 -1.65
N LEU A 78 8.01 -14.73 -0.69
CA LEU A 78 6.57 -14.55 -0.91
C LEU A 78 6.17 -13.09 -1.08
N LEU A 79 6.69 -12.18 -0.25
CA LEU A 79 6.26 -10.78 -0.20
C LEU A 79 7.08 -9.85 -1.12
N VAL A 80 8.28 -10.27 -1.54
CA VAL A 80 9.19 -9.43 -2.34
C VAL A 80 9.54 -10.09 -3.67
N ALA A 81 10.14 -11.28 -3.64
CA ALA A 81 10.67 -11.90 -4.85
C ALA A 81 9.57 -12.28 -5.85
N LEU A 82 8.49 -12.92 -5.39
CA LEU A 82 7.38 -13.34 -6.25
C LEU A 82 6.70 -12.13 -6.93
N PRO A 83 6.26 -11.07 -6.21
CA PRO A 83 5.71 -9.88 -6.85
C PRO A 83 6.69 -9.18 -7.80
N ALA A 84 7.98 -9.11 -7.43
CA ALA A 84 9.00 -8.51 -8.29
C ALA A 84 9.19 -9.30 -9.60
N CYS A 85 9.25 -10.63 -9.52
CA CYS A 85 9.37 -11.51 -10.68
C CYS A 85 8.18 -11.37 -11.63
N VAL A 86 6.95 -11.29 -11.10
CA VAL A 86 5.75 -11.01 -11.91
C VAL A 86 5.89 -9.65 -12.61
N GLY A 87 6.33 -8.62 -11.89
CA GLY A 87 6.59 -7.30 -12.45
C GLY A 87 7.63 -7.32 -13.57
N PHE A 88 8.77 -8.01 -13.36
CA PHE A 88 9.82 -8.17 -14.37
C PHE A 88 9.30 -8.86 -15.62
N ALA A 89 8.60 -9.98 -15.46
CA ALA A 89 8.06 -10.75 -16.57
C ALA A 89 7.09 -9.92 -17.42
N LEU A 90 6.22 -9.13 -16.79
CA LEU A 90 5.25 -8.31 -17.51
C LEU A 90 5.86 -7.06 -18.15
N LEU A 91 6.91 -6.48 -17.55
CA LEU A 91 7.69 -5.41 -18.17
C LEU A 91 8.49 -5.94 -19.36
N TRP A 92 9.09 -7.12 -19.23
CA TRP A 92 9.80 -7.80 -20.31
C TRP A 92 8.88 -8.10 -21.50
N ARG A 93 7.68 -8.63 -21.22
CA ARG A 93 6.65 -8.93 -22.23
C ARG A 93 5.94 -7.69 -22.78
N LYS A 94 6.30 -6.48 -22.31
CA LYS A 94 5.63 -5.21 -22.66
C LYS A 94 4.09 -5.30 -22.50
N ALA A 95 3.63 -5.99 -21.47
CA ALA A 95 2.20 -6.21 -21.26
C ALA A 95 1.44 -4.87 -21.13
N GLY A 96 0.17 -4.87 -21.52
CA GLY A 96 -0.69 -3.69 -21.40
C GLY A 96 -0.71 -3.12 -19.97
N TYR A 97 -0.87 -1.81 -19.84
CA TYR A 97 -0.82 -1.09 -18.56
C TYR A 97 -1.84 -1.65 -17.57
N GLY A 98 -3.07 -1.91 -18.03
CA GLY A 98 -4.15 -2.45 -17.20
C GLY A 98 -3.84 -3.85 -16.67
N LEU A 99 -3.21 -4.70 -17.49
CA LEU A 99 -2.82 -6.06 -17.08
C LEU A 99 -1.70 -6.02 -16.04
N ARG A 100 -0.68 -5.17 -16.25
CA ARG A 100 0.42 -4.97 -15.28
C ARG A 100 -0.07 -4.51 -13.92
N MET A 101 -0.97 -3.54 -13.90
CA MET A 101 -1.55 -3.05 -12.65
C MET A 101 -2.31 -4.17 -11.92
N LYS A 102 -3.22 -4.88 -12.60
CA LYS A 102 -4.00 -5.97 -11.99
C LYS A 102 -3.11 -7.11 -11.48
N ALA A 103 -2.11 -7.50 -12.27
CA ALA A 103 -1.20 -8.57 -11.90
C ALA A 103 -0.29 -8.19 -10.72
N ALA A 104 0.14 -6.92 -10.62
CA ALA A 104 0.89 -6.46 -9.45
C ALA A 104 0.05 -6.46 -8.17
N VAL A 105 -1.24 -6.06 -8.23
CA VAL A 105 -2.17 -6.21 -7.10
C VAL A 105 -2.31 -7.69 -6.72
N ALA A 106 -2.58 -8.55 -7.71
CA ALA A 106 -2.81 -9.97 -7.48
C ALA A 106 -1.57 -10.68 -6.93
N ALA A 107 -0.37 -10.38 -7.46
CA ALA A 107 0.87 -10.97 -7.00
C ALA A 107 1.18 -10.59 -5.55
N GLN A 108 0.95 -9.33 -5.17
CA GLN A 108 1.12 -8.91 -3.78
C GLN A 108 0.10 -9.59 -2.85
N ALA A 109 -1.17 -9.62 -3.23
CA ALA A 109 -2.23 -10.26 -2.44
C ALA A 109 -1.99 -11.77 -2.27
N LEU A 110 -1.57 -12.46 -3.33
CA LEU A 110 -1.19 -13.88 -3.27
C LEU A 110 0.07 -14.10 -2.44
N GLY A 111 1.05 -13.18 -2.49
CA GLY A 111 2.22 -13.19 -1.62
C GLY A 111 1.82 -13.14 -0.15
N PHE A 112 0.90 -12.25 0.23
CA PHE A 112 0.35 -12.18 1.58
C PHE A 112 -0.45 -13.42 1.96
N ALA A 113 -1.32 -13.92 1.08
CA ALA A 113 -2.09 -15.14 1.35
C ALA A 113 -1.15 -16.35 1.58
N GLY A 114 -0.12 -16.48 0.76
CA GLY A 114 0.92 -17.50 0.94
C GLY A 114 1.70 -17.32 2.24
N PHE A 115 2.04 -16.09 2.61
CA PHE A 115 2.76 -15.79 3.85
C PHE A 115 1.92 -16.09 5.10
N LEU A 116 0.64 -15.72 5.09
CA LEU A 116 -0.31 -16.06 6.14
C LEU A 116 -0.46 -17.57 6.29
N LEU A 117 -0.68 -18.27 5.17
CA LEU A 117 -0.80 -19.73 5.17
C LEU A 117 0.46 -20.40 5.68
N ALA A 118 1.64 -20.00 5.20
CA ALA A 118 2.91 -20.55 5.64
C ALA A 118 3.14 -20.31 7.13
N THR A 119 2.81 -19.12 7.63
CA THR A 119 2.90 -18.82 9.06
C THR A 119 2.01 -19.76 9.86
N THR A 120 0.74 -19.90 9.48
CA THR A 120 -0.21 -20.78 10.18
C THR A 120 0.20 -22.25 10.11
N LEU A 121 0.78 -22.71 9.00
CA LEU A 121 1.27 -24.08 8.89
C LEU A 121 2.51 -24.34 9.76
N VAL A 122 3.38 -23.35 9.94
CA VAL A 122 4.63 -23.49 10.73
C VAL A 122 4.37 -23.32 12.22
N THR A 123 3.56 -22.33 12.60
CA THR A 123 3.35 -21.97 14.02
C THR A 123 2.08 -22.58 14.61
N GLY A 124 1.15 -23.07 13.78
CA GLY A 124 -0.18 -23.48 14.22
C GLY A 124 -1.10 -22.32 14.60
N MET A 125 -0.68 -21.07 14.39
CA MET A 125 -1.37 -19.87 14.87
C MET A 125 -1.70 -18.88 13.74
N GLY A 126 -2.60 -17.94 14.02
CA GLY A 126 -2.77 -16.76 13.16
C GLY A 126 -1.53 -15.87 13.18
N LEU A 127 -1.31 -15.08 12.12
CA LEU A 127 -0.16 -14.17 12.04
C LEU A 127 -0.11 -13.15 13.19
N ALA A 128 -1.27 -12.61 13.60
CA ALA A 128 -1.34 -11.70 14.74
C ALA A 128 -0.87 -12.37 16.03
N ASP A 129 -1.28 -13.62 16.26
CA ASP A 129 -0.91 -14.37 17.46
C ASP A 129 0.57 -14.73 17.47
N ALA A 130 1.08 -15.23 16.33
CA ALA A 130 2.50 -15.50 16.17
C ALA A 130 3.36 -14.26 16.39
N PHE A 131 2.92 -13.10 15.89
CA PHE A 131 3.62 -11.84 16.09
C PHE A 131 3.56 -11.38 17.55
N THR A 132 2.38 -11.38 18.17
CA THR A 132 2.20 -11.01 19.59
C THR A 132 3.03 -11.91 20.49
N GLN A 133 3.07 -13.22 20.23
CA GLN A 133 3.90 -14.15 20.98
C GLN A 133 5.39 -13.81 20.83
N MET A 134 5.87 -13.59 19.60
CA MET A 134 7.26 -13.22 19.36
C MET A 134 7.65 -11.92 20.07
N VAL A 135 6.79 -10.90 20.04
CA VAL A 135 7.01 -9.64 20.75
C VAL A 135 7.00 -9.85 22.26
N GLY A 136 6.06 -10.67 22.77
CA GLY A 136 6.00 -11.03 24.18
C GLY A 136 7.28 -11.71 24.66
N GLU A 137 7.75 -12.73 23.93
CA GLU A 137 9.01 -13.41 24.23
C GLU A 137 10.21 -12.46 24.24
N GLN A 138 10.28 -11.54 23.27
CA GLN A 138 11.35 -10.53 23.23
C GLN A 138 11.27 -9.54 24.40
N LEU A 139 10.09 -9.03 24.72
CA LEU A 139 9.90 -8.10 25.84
C LEU A 139 10.19 -8.78 27.19
N SER A 140 9.75 -10.03 27.37
CA SER A 140 10.06 -10.81 28.58
C SER A 140 11.54 -11.12 28.75
N ALA A 141 12.32 -11.16 27.66
CA ALA A 141 13.76 -11.34 27.70
C ALA A 141 14.54 -10.03 27.98
N MET A 142 13.89 -8.87 27.95
CA MET A 142 14.53 -7.58 28.20
C MET A 142 14.68 -7.27 29.70
N PRO A 143 15.64 -6.40 30.09
CA PRO A 143 15.74 -5.92 31.45
C PRO A 143 14.47 -5.22 31.93
N ALA A 144 14.09 -5.47 33.18
CA ALA A 144 12.89 -4.94 33.82
C ALA A 144 12.67 -3.43 33.59
N GLY A 145 13.70 -2.60 33.78
CA GLY A 145 13.58 -1.15 33.58
C GLY A 145 13.31 -0.73 32.14
N PHE A 146 13.70 -1.54 31.14
CA PHE A 146 13.36 -1.28 29.74
C PHE A 146 11.90 -1.61 29.45
N VAL A 147 11.40 -2.70 30.03
CA VAL A 147 9.98 -3.08 29.95
C VAL A 147 9.11 -2.04 30.63
N ASP A 148 9.51 -1.53 31.80
CA ASP A 148 8.78 -0.48 32.52
C ASP A 148 8.72 0.82 31.69
N TYR A 149 9.83 1.22 31.07
CA TYR A 149 9.86 2.35 30.16
C TYR A 149 8.95 2.15 28.94
N TYR A 150 8.96 0.95 28.36
CA TYR A 150 8.09 0.60 27.23
C TYR A 150 6.60 0.67 27.63
N LEU A 151 6.26 0.08 28.78
CA LEU A 151 4.90 0.12 29.33
C LEU A 151 4.47 1.54 29.69
N ALA A 152 5.36 2.40 30.17
CA ALA A 152 5.07 3.81 30.39
C ALA A 152 4.75 4.55 29.08
N MET A 153 5.52 4.27 28.01
CA MET A 153 5.30 4.88 26.70
C MET A 153 3.98 4.44 26.06
N VAL A 154 3.58 3.17 26.25
CA VAL A 154 2.33 2.63 25.68
C VAL A 154 1.13 2.94 26.57
N GLY A 155 1.28 2.83 27.90
CA GLY A 155 0.24 2.98 28.91
C GLY A 155 -0.25 4.42 29.10
N ALA A 156 0.58 5.42 28.82
CA ALA A 156 0.18 6.83 28.87
C ALA A 156 -0.95 7.21 27.88
N VAL A 157 -1.31 6.32 26.94
CA VAL A 157 -2.26 6.64 25.87
C VAL A 157 -3.49 5.72 25.83
N GLN A 158 -3.43 4.46 26.29
CA GLN A 158 -4.46 3.46 25.92
C GLN A 158 -4.80 2.33 26.93
N LEU A 159 -4.22 2.29 28.14
CA LEU A 159 -4.46 1.17 29.08
C LEU A 159 -5.43 1.54 30.22
N PRO A 160 -6.62 0.92 30.31
CA PRO A 160 -7.56 1.13 31.41
C PRO A 160 -7.00 0.67 32.77
N GLN A 161 -6.20 -0.40 32.84
CA GLN A 161 -5.62 -0.90 34.10
C GLN A 161 -4.43 -0.07 34.58
N ALA A 162 -3.94 0.89 33.78
CA ALA A 162 -2.90 1.83 34.20
C ALA A 162 -3.44 2.97 35.10
N GLU A 163 -4.76 3.04 35.29
CA GLU A 163 -5.41 4.09 36.07
C GLU A 163 -5.02 3.99 37.56
N GLY A 164 -4.16 4.91 38.02
CA GLY A 164 -3.66 4.94 39.40
C GLY A 164 -2.24 4.40 39.60
N ILE A 165 -1.60 3.87 38.54
CA ILE A 165 -0.20 3.42 38.56
C ILE A 165 0.70 4.57 38.10
N ASP A 166 1.71 4.95 38.88
CA ASP A 166 2.71 5.97 38.48
C ASP A 166 3.73 5.37 37.50
N LEU A 167 3.28 5.22 36.26
CA LEU A 167 4.08 4.72 35.14
C LEU A 167 5.28 5.61 34.79
N LEU A 168 5.30 6.88 35.20
CA LEU A 168 6.32 7.85 34.81
C LEU A 168 7.46 7.98 35.83
N HIS A 169 7.22 7.67 37.12
CA HIS A 169 8.22 7.85 38.18
C HIS A 169 8.41 6.64 39.10
N GLY A 170 7.59 5.58 38.99
CA GLY A 170 7.71 4.34 39.77
C GLY A 170 8.41 3.21 39.02
N VAL A 171 9.19 2.38 39.74
CA VAL A 171 9.58 1.05 39.26
C VAL A 171 8.40 0.12 39.49
N LEU A 172 7.87 -0.49 38.43
CA LEU A 172 6.72 -1.38 38.53
C LEU A 172 7.08 -2.63 39.32
N GLU A 173 6.18 -3.06 40.21
CA GLU A 173 6.31 -4.36 40.85
C GLU A 173 6.23 -5.48 39.79
N ALA A 174 6.86 -6.63 40.06
CA ALA A 174 6.95 -7.72 39.08
C ALA A 174 5.57 -8.21 38.61
N GLN A 175 4.57 -8.17 39.50
CA GLN A 175 3.21 -8.59 39.22
C GLN A 175 2.44 -7.55 38.39
N GLU A 176 2.59 -6.26 38.70
CA GLU A 176 2.01 -5.16 37.92
C GLU A 176 2.59 -5.12 36.51
N ARG A 177 3.92 -5.28 36.39
CA ARG A 177 4.61 -5.38 35.09
C ARG A 177 4.05 -6.51 34.24
N ALA A 178 3.83 -7.69 34.82
CA ALA A 178 3.30 -8.84 34.09
C ALA A 178 1.88 -8.60 33.59
N GLN A 179 1.00 -8.03 34.42
CA GLN A 179 -0.38 -7.72 34.06
C GLN A 179 -0.48 -6.65 32.96
N LEU A 180 0.27 -5.55 33.09
CA LEU A 180 0.29 -4.49 32.09
C LEU A 180 0.90 -4.95 30.76
N LEU A 181 1.90 -5.84 30.81
CA LEU A 181 2.48 -6.45 29.61
C LEU A 181 1.49 -7.36 28.91
N GLU A 182 0.74 -8.19 29.64
CA GLU A 182 -0.31 -9.04 29.07
C GLU A 182 -1.42 -8.20 28.41
N GLU A 183 -1.91 -7.15 29.09
CA GLU A 183 -2.94 -6.26 28.53
C GLU A 183 -2.43 -5.50 27.28
N THR A 184 -1.19 -5.02 27.32
CA THR A 184 -0.55 -4.35 26.18
C THR A 184 -0.45 -5.29 24.97
N LEU A 185 -0.02 -6.54 25.19
CA LEU A 185 0.09 -7.54 24.13
C LEU A 185 -1.30 -7.92 23.58
N ALA A 186 -2.32 -8.03 24.44
CA ALA A 186 -3.70 -8.29 24.04
C ALA A 186 -4.29 -7.14 23.20
N LEU A 187 -4.05 -5.90 23.59
CA LEU A 187 -4.45 -4.71 22.83
C LEU A 187 -3.76 -4.69 21.46
N GLN A 188 -2.44 -4.93 21.42
CA GLN A 188 -1.70 -5.01 20.17
C GLN A 188 -2.20 -6.12 19.26
N ASN A 189 -2.48 -7.31 19.81
CA ASN A 189 -3.05 -8.42 19.06
C ASN A 189 -4.39 -8.03 18.42
N THR A 190 -5.26 -7.40 19.20
CA THR A 190 -6.57 -6.92 18.72
C THR A 190 -6.41 -5.90 17.60
N MET A 191 -5.52 -4.91 17.78
CA MET A 191 -5.24 -3.91 16.75
C MET A 191 -4.64 -4.52 15.49
N LEU A 192 -3.73 -5.50 15.62
CA LEU A 192 -3.16 -6.23 14.49
C LEU A 192 -4.24 -7.02 13.75
N ARG A 193 -5.11 -7.75 14.45
CA ARG A 193 -6.22 -8.49 13.83
C ARG A 193 -7.17 -7.56 13.06
N LEU A 194 -7.47 -6.38 13.60
CA LEU A 194 -8.31 -5.37 12.95
C LEU A 194 -7.63 -4.74 11.72
N SER A 195 -6.31 -4.50 11.80
CA SER A 195 -5.57 -3.75 10.77
C SER A 195 -4.97 -4.63 9.68
N LEU A 196 -4.67 -5.90 9.93
CA LEU A 196 -4.04 -6.82 8.98
C LEU A 196 -4.78 -6.90 7.62
N PRO A 197 -6.11 -7.11 7.56
CA PRO A 197 -6.83 -7.11 6.28
C PRO A 197 -6.67 -5.79 5.53
N THR A 198 -6.69 -4.67 6.26
CA THR A 198 -6.52 -3.33 5.73
C THR A 198 -5.11 -3.12 5.17
N MET A 199 -4.08 -3.58 5.89
CA MET A 199 -2.68 -3.54 5.43
C MET A 199 -2.47 -4.34 4.16
N ILE A 200 -3.04 -5.55 4.08
CA ILE A 200 -2.94 -6.40 2.88
C ILE A 200 -3.61 -5.71 1.69
N ALA A 201 -4.82 -5.16 1.88
CA ALA A 201 -5.55 -4.46 0.83
C ALA A 201 -4.80 -3.20 0.36
N SER A 202 -4.31 -2.37 1.29
CA SER A 202 -3.59 -1.14 0.97
C SER A 202 -2.26 -1.41 0.28
N SER A 203 -1.44 -2.31 0.84
CA SER A 203 -0.15 -2.69 0.26
C SER A 203 -0.33 -3.27 -1.14
N SER A 204 -1.33 -4.13 -1.35
CA SER A 204 -1.62 -4.70 -2.68
C SER A 204 -2.05 -3.64 -3.70
N LEU A 205 -2.91 -2.68 -3.31
CA LEU A 205 -3.33 -1.60 -4.19
C LEU A 205 -2.20 -0.63 -4.51
N TYR A 206 -1.42 -0.21 -3.51
CA TYR A 206 -0.24 0.63 -3.73
C TYR A 206 0.80 -0.07 -4.59
N SER A 207 0.97 -1.39 -4.44
CA SER A 207 1.80 -2.19 -5.34
C SER A 207 1.30 -2.07 -6.78
N GLY A 208 0.02 -2.33 -7.01
CA GLY A 208 -0.60 -2.19 -8.33
C GLY A 208 -0.33 -0.84 -8.99
N ILE A 209 -0.51 0.24 -8.23
CA ILE A 209 -0.35 1.61 -8.71
C ILE A 209 1.14 1.94 -8.93
N LEU A 210 1.96 1.84 -7.89
CA LEU A 210 3.34 2.33 -7.91
C LEU A 210 4.25 1.42 -8.71
N CYS A 211 4.16 0.10 -8.50
CA CYS A 211 4.99 -0.89 -9.19
C CYS A 211 4.65 -1.00 -10.69
N CYS A 212 3.47 -0.55 -11.11
CA CYS A 212 3.18 -0.37 -12.54
C CYS A 212 3.64 1.01 -13.02
N HIS A 213 3.22 2.09 -12.35
CA HIS A 213 3.34 3.45 -12.87
C HIS A 213 4.79 3.94 -12.92
N VAL A 214 5.56 3.77 -11.84
CA VAL A 214 6.93 4.29 -11.73
C VAL A 214 7.87 3.66 -12.77
N PRO A 215 8.05 2.34 -12.84
CA PRO A 215 8.96 1.74 -13.82
C PRO A 215 8.51 1.97 -15.26
N SER A 216 7.20 1.98 -15.53
CA SER A 216 6.67 2.33 -16.86
C SER A 216 7.07 3.73 -17.28
N THR A 217 6.94 4.70 -16.37
CA THR A 217 7.32 6.10 -16.64
C THR A 217 8.80 6.20 -16.93
N MET A 218 9.64 5.51 -16.15
CA MET A 218 11.10 5.52 -16.32
C MET A 218 11.52 4.89 -17.65
N LEU A 219 10.91 3.78 -18.03
CA LEU A 219 11.17 3.11 -19.31
C LEU A 219 10.68 3.96 -20.49
N ALA A 220 9.46 4.50 -20.43
CA ALA A 220 8.92 5.38 -21.47
C ALA A 220 9.79 6.63 -21.68
N ARG A 221 10.31 7.23 -20.61
CA ARG A 221 11.26 8.37 -20.68
C ARG A 221 12.58 8.03 -21.36
N ARG A 222 12.93 6.74 -21.45
CA ARG A 222 14.12 6.24 -22.15
C ARG A 222 13.83 5.85 -23.61
N GLY A 223 12.62 6.14 -24.10
CA GLY A 223 12.19 5.76 -25.44
C GLY A 223 11.80 4.30 -25.56
N ALA A 224 11.57 3.59 -24.45
CA ALA A 224 11.02 2.24 -24.52
C ALA A 224 9.57 2.31 -25.01
N ASP A 225 9.28 1.52 -26.03
CA ASP A 225 7.92 1.26 -26.51
C ASP A 225 7.17 0.39 -25.48
N ILE A 226 6.53 1.06 -24.53
CA ILE A 226 5.75 0.48 -23.45
C ILE A 226 4.54 1.37 -23.17
N GLU A 227 3.36 0.76 -23.00
CA GLU A 227 2.17 1.51 -22.65
C GLU A 227 2.38 2.23 -21.29
N HIS A 228 2.21 3.54 -21.27
CA HIS A 228 2.34 4.33 -20.05
C HIS A 228 1.25 5.41 -20.02
N LYS A 229 0.62 5.56 -18.86
CA LYS A 229 -0.32 6.66 -18.59
C LYS A 229 0.35 7.66 -17.66
N THR A 230 0.42 8.92 -18.08
CA THR A 230 0.79 10.02 -17.20
C THR A 230 -0.33 10.33 -16.21
N LEU A 231 -0.01 10.93 -15.07
CA LEU A 231 -0.98 11.17 -14.00
C LEU A 231 -2.14 12.08 -14.43
N ASP A 232 -1.89 13.10 -15.27
CA ASP A 232 -2.93 13.96 -15.84
C ASP A 232 -3.96 13.19 -16.70
N LYS A 233 -3.51 12.09 -17.32
CA LYS A 233 -4.35 11.19 -18.13
C LYS A 233 -4.97 10.07 -17.30
N TRP A 234 -4.60 9.93 -16.01
CA TRP A 234 -5.15 8.92 -15.13
C TRP A 234 -6.65 9.15 -14.89
N ARG A 235 -7.43 8.08 -15.07
CA ARG A 235 -8.85 8.04 -14.77
C ARG A 235 -9.20 6.68 -14.23
N LEU A 236 -9.98 6.64 -13.15
CA LEU A 236 -10.70 5.44 -12.77
C LEU A 236 -11.66 5.04 -13.89
N GLY A 237 -11.65 3.75 -14.26
CA GLY A 237 -12.66 3.18 -15.15
C GLY A 237 -14.06 3.25 -14.52
N ARG A 238 -15.10 3.13 -15.34
CA ARG A 238 -16.49 3.20 -14.88
C ARG A 238 -16.77 2.18 -13.77
N ASP A 239 -16.44 0.92 -14.03
CA ASP A 239 -16.80 -0.18 -13.12
C ASP A 239 -16.01 -0.08 -11.81
N LEU A 240 -14.73 0.35 -11.88
CA LEU A 240 -13.91 0.58 -10.69
C LEU A 240 -14.38 1.81 -9.88
N THR A 241 -14.87 2.85 -10.55
CA THR A 241 -15.46 4.03 -9.86
C THR A 241 -16.75 3.64 -9.14
N ILE A 242 -17.61 2.82 -9.76
CA ILE A 242 -18.84 2.32 -9.12
C ILE A 242 -18.49 1.45 -7.92
N PHE A 243 -17.54 0.53 -8.08
CA PHE A 243 -17.07 -0.31 -6.99
C PHE A 243 -16.48 0.51 -5.83
N ALA A 244 -15.58 1.45 -6.12
CA ALA A 244 -15.01 2.33 -5.11
C ALA A 244 -16.07 3.21 -4.43
N ALA A 245 -17.07 3.69 -5.17
CA ALA A 245 -18.19 4.45 -4.61
C ALA A 245 -19.07 3.59 -3.70
N LEU A 246 -19.32 2.33 -4.07
CA LEU A 246 -20.03 1.38 -3.23
C LEU A 246 -19.24 1.14 -1.93
N CYS A 247 -17.94 0.82 -2.03
CA CYS A 247 -17.07 0.66 -0.86
C CYS A 247 -17.05 1.90 0.03
N PHE A 248 -17.07 3.10 -0.55
CA PHE A 248 -17.11 4.36 0.17
C PHE A 248 -18.43 4.55 0.94
N VAL A 249 -19.57 4.33 0.28
CA VAL A 249 -20.91 4.45 0.90
C VAL A 249 -21.12 3.36 1.95
N THR A 250 -20.69 2.13 1.68
CA THR A 250 -20.72 1.02 2.63
C THR A 250 -19.88 1.35 3.86
N GLY A 251 -18.64 1.84 3.68
CA GLY A 251 -17.79 2.28 4.80
C GLY A 251 -18.44 3.37 5.64
N LEU A 252 -19.04 4.38 5.01
CA LEU A 252 -19.76 5.45 5.69
C LEU A 252 -20.99 4.94 6.46
N TYR A 253 -21.74 3.99 5.87
CA TYR A 253 -22.90 3.38 6.52
C TYR A 253 -22.51 2.63 7.79
N PHE A 254 -21.45 1.81 7.76
CA PHE A 254 -20.97 1.10 8.95
C PHE A 254 -20.45 2.06 10.02
N LEU A 255 -19.72 3.12 9.63
CA LEU A 255 -19.24 4.15 10.54
C LEU A 255 -20.40 4.85 11.29
N LEU A 256 -21.50 5.15 10.59
CA LEU A 256 -22.62 5.92 11.12
C LEU A 256 -23.66 5.07 11.87
N PHE A 257 -23.90 3.82 11.42
CA PHE A 257 -25.08 3.06 11.84
C PHE A 257 -24.78 1.69 12.45
N ASN A 258 -23.59 1.12 12.27
CA ASN A 258 -23.33 -0.26 12.67
C ASN A 258 -21.90 -0.44 13.23
N ARG A 259 -21.72 0.03 14.46
CA ARG A 259 -20.48 -0.05 15.24
C ARG A 259 -20.34 -1.42 15.93
N SER A 260 -20.66 -2.51 15.23
CA SER A 260 -20.41 -3.85 15.76
C SER A 260 -18.95 -4.24 15.53
N ASP A 261 -18.28 -4.71 16.59
CA ASP A 261 -16.86 -5.10 16.53
C ASP A 261 -16.59 -6.24 15.52
N ALA A 262 -17.59 -7.10 15.30
CA ALA A 262 -17.51 -8.20 14.34
C ALA A 262 -17.42 -7.75 12.87
N ALA A 263 -18.04 -6.61 12.53
CA ALA A 263 -17.99 -6.05 11.18
C ALA A 263 -16.81 -5.08 10.97
N ALA A 264 -16.05 -4.79 12.03
CA ALA A 264 -15.04 -3.75 12.03
C ALA A 264 -13.93 -3.92 10.97
N PRO A 265 -13.34 -5.12 10.79
CA PRO A 265 -12.30 -5.32 9.79
C PRO A 265 -12.81 -5.10 8.35
N ALA A 266 -14.04 -5.53 8.07
CA ALA A 266 -14.59 -5.49 6.72
C ALA A 266 -14.85 -4.05 6.24
N TYR A 267 -15.39 -3.18 7.10
CA TYR A 267 -15.61 -1.77 6.72
C TYR A 267 -14.28 -1.02 6.56
N LEU A 268 -13.28 -1.28 7.43
CA LEU A 268 -11.96 -0.65 7.32
C LEU A 268 -11.29 -0.98 5.98
N VAL A 269 -11.44 -2.22 5.51
CA VAL A 269 -10.97 -2.64 4.18
C VAL A 269 -11.70 -1.88 3.07
N PHE A 270 -13.03 -1.82 3.10
CA PHE A 270 -13.80 -1.10 2.07
C PHE A 270 -13.46 0.39 2.03
N GLN A 271 -13.36 1.02 3.20
CA GLN A 271 -12.99 2.42 3.30
C GLN A 271 -11.58 2.67 2.75
N THR A 272 -10.63 1.79 3.06
CA THR A 272 -9.25 1.89 2.55
C THR A 272 -9.16 1.71 1.04
N ILE A 273 -9.88 0.74 0.48
CA ILE A 273 -9.93 0.54 -0.98
C ILE A 273 -10.49 1.79 -1.67
N ALA A 274 -11.59 2.34 -1.15
CA ALA A 274 -12.21 3.54 -1.68
C ALA A 274 -11.28 4.76 -1.56
N ASP A 275 -10.67 4.96 -0.39
CA ASP A 275 -9.78 6.08 -0.11
C ASP A 275 -8.55 6.05 -1.03
N ILE A 276 -7.92 4.90 -1.24
CA ILE A 276 -6.78 4.77 -2.16
C ILE A 276 -7.20 5.06 -3.61
N ALA A 277 -8.30 4.46 -4.07
CA ALA A 277 -8.78 4.63 -5.43
C ALA A 277 -9.11 6.11 -5.72
N PHE A 278 -9.85 6.76 -4.82
CA PHE A 278 -10.22 8.15 -4.98
C PHE A 278 -9.05 9.09 -4.73
N SER A 279 -8.16 8.84 -3.78
CA SER A 279 -6.97 9.67 -3.57
C SER A 279 -6.08 9.73 -4.82
N MET A 280 -5.91 8.60 -5.52
CA MET A 280 -5.21 8.57 -6.81
C MET A 280 -5.94 9.39 -7.89
N GLN A 281 -7.27 9.30 -7.94
CA GLN A 281 -8.07 10.11 -8.84
C GLN A 281 -8.02 11.61 -8.48
N GLY A 282 -7.92 11.93 -7.18
CA GLY A 282 -7.75 13.27 -6.64
C GLY A 282 -6.41 13.87 -7.04
N LEU A 283 -5.31 13.14 -6.83
CA LEU A 283 -3.98 13.51 -7.32
C LEU A 283 -3.98 13.76 -8.84
N ALA A 284 -4.64 12.89 -9.61
CA ALA A 284 -4.81 13.08 -11.06
C ALA A 284 -5.66 14.30 -11.41
N ALA A 285 -6.67 14.65 -10.59
CA ALA A 285 -7.46 15.86 -10.78
C ALA A 285 -6.65 17.13 -10.52
N VAL A 286 -5.84 17.13 -9.47
CA VAL A 286 -4.92 18.23 -9.15
C VAL A 286 -3.87 18.38 -10.24
N ASP A 287 -3.24 17.28 -10.71
CA ASP A 287 -2.27 17.34 -11.81
C ASP A 287 -2.86 17.95 -13.08
N ARG A 288 -4.09 17.58 -13.44
CA ARG A 288 -4.82 18.20 -14.56
C ARG A 288 -5.06 19.68 -14.39
N ALA A 289 -5.46 20.11 -13.20
CA ALA A 289 -5.69 21.52 -12.91
C ALA A 289 -4.37 22.30 -13.05
N MET A 290 -3.27 21.75 -12.54
CA MET A 290 -1.94 22.36 -12.66
C MET A 290 -1.40 22.38 -14.09
N VAL A 291 -1.69 21.35 -14.90
CA VAL A 291 -1.36 21.35 -16.34
C VAL A 291 -2.10 22.48 -17.06
N ARG A 292 -3.40 22.67 -16.76
CA ARG A 292 -4.21 23.75 -17.37
C ARG A 292 -3.75 25.14 -16.96
N SER A 293 -3.22 25.30 -15.75
CA SER A 293 -2.65 26.57 -15.28
C SER A 293 -1.20 26.80 -15.73
N GLY A 294 -0.66 25.95 -16.61
CA GLY A 294 0.68 26.14 -17.18
C GLY A 294 1.83 25.86 -16.20
N GLN A 295 1.60 25.16 -15.08
CA GLN A 295 2.64 24.89 -14.09
C GLN A 295 3.73 23.97 -14.66
N SER A 296 4.99 24.27 -14.31
CA SER A 296 6.13 23.47 -14.71
C SER A 296 6.07 22.05 -14.12
N ARG A 297 6.64 21.07 -14.84
CA ARG A 297 6.63 19.65 -14.44
C ARG A 297 7.29 19.40 -13.08
N GLY A 298 8.39 20.12 -12.79
CA GLY A 298 9.12 19.98 -11.52
C GLY A 298 8.28 20.43 -10.32
N LYS A 299 7.69 21.63 -10.42
CA LYS A 299 6.82 22.17 -9.37
C LYS A 299 5.60 21.29 -9.12
N ARG A 300 4.96 20.81 -10.20
CA ARG A 300 3.87 19.83 -10.10
C ARG A 300 4.26 18.56 -9.36
N THR A 301 5.42 18.00 -9.68
CA THR A 301 5.89 16.76 -9.04
C THR A 301 6.05 16.95 -7.54
N TRP A 302 6.68 18.04 -7.10
CA TRP A 302 6.83 18.34 -5.67
C TRP A 302 5.51 18.59 -4.95
N ILE A 303 4.57 19.32 -5.59
CA ILE A 303 3.24 19.53 -5.02
C ILE A 303 2.49 18.20 -4.87
N LEU A 304 2.56 17.32 -5.86
CA LEU A 304 1.91 16.01 -5.82
C LEU A 304 2.52 15.09 -4.76
N VAL A 305 3.85 15.09 -4.63
CA VAL A 305 4.55 14.33 -3.58
C VAL A 305 4.18 14.87 -2.20
N GLY A 306 4.16 16.20 -2.03
CA GLY A 306 3.75 16.84 -0.77
C GLY A 306 2.31 16.54 -0.41
N LEU A 307 1.38 16.62 -1.38
CA LEU A 307 -0.02 16.26 -1.18
C LEU A 307 -0.19 14.78 -0.83
N PHE A 308 0.54 13.89 -1.50
CA PHE A 308 0.50 12.47 -1.19
C PHE A 308 1.04 12.20 0.22
N ALA A 309 2.17 12.79 0.60
CA ALA A 309 2.73 12.63 1.94
C ALA A 309 1.79 13.17 3.02
N LEU A 310 1.19 14.35 2.81
CA LEU A 310 0.21 14.92 3.73
C LEU A 310 -1.03 14.02 3.85
N ASN A 311 -1.48 13.43 2.74
CA ASN A 311 -2.59 12.47 2.75
C ASN A 311 -2.31 11.27 3.64
N GLN A 312 -1.10 10.69 3.54
CA GLN A 312 -0.68 9.56 4.37
C GLN A 312 -0.62 9.92 5.85
N LEU A 313 -0.12 11.12 6.18
CA LEU A 313 -0.08 11.60 7.57
C LEU A 313 -1.49 11.81 8.15
N THR A 314 -2.44 12.25 7.33
CA THR A 314 -3.84 12.48 7.75
C THR A 314 -4.73 11.24 7.71
N GLN A 315 -4.21 10.07 7.28
CA GLN A 315 -5.01 8.86 7.06
C GLN A 315 -5.42 8.16 8.37
N TYR A 316 -4.85 8.56 9.51
CA TYR A 316 -5.24 8.11 10.84
C TYR A 316 -6.54 8.81 11.29
N GLY A 317 -7.69 8.32 10.82
CA GLY A 317 -8.98 8.62 11.46
C GLY A 317 -10.10 9.19 10.59
N GLY A 318 -9.99 9.20 9.26
CA GLY A 318 -11.09 9.70 8.43
C GLY A 318 -10.90 9.59 6.92
N ILE A 319 -11.94 10.01 6.19
CA ILE A 319 -11.90 10.16 4.74
C ILE A 319 -10.94 11.29 4.39
N SER A 320 -9.95 11.01 3.53
CA SER A 320 -8.97 12.01 3.17
C SER A 320 -9.55 13.08 2.23
N ALA A 321 -9.03 14.31 2.33
CA ALA A 321 -9.44 15.41 1.46
C ALA A 321 -9.17 15.10 -0.02
N LEU A 322 -8.09 14.38 -0.34
CA LEU A 322 -7.82 13.93 -1.70
C LEU A 322 -8.82 12.90 -2.19
N ALA A 323 -9.29 11.98 -1.32
CA ALA A 323 -10.35 11.06 -1.68
C ALA A 323 -11.66 11.80 -1.97
N LEU A 324 -12.02 12.84 -1.23
CA LEU A 324 -13.22 13.65 -1.54
C LEU A 324 -13.10 14.36 -2.90
N ILE A 325 -11.95 14.99 -3.16
CA ILE A 325 -11.66 15.64 -4.46
C ILE A 325 -11.70 14.60 -5.59
N GLY A 326 -11.14 13.41 -5.35
CA GLY A 326 -11.12 12.30 -6.29
C GLY A 326 -12.50 11.74 -6.58
N PHE A 327 -13.32 11.53 -5.55
CA PHE A 327 -14.71 11.11 -5.66
C PHE A 327 -15.51 12.12 -6.49
N ALA A 328 -15.41 13.41 -6.16
CA ALA A 328 -16.07 14.48 -6.91
C ALA A 328 -15.62 14.49 -8.38
N SER A 329 -14.32 14.33 -8.64
CA SER A 329 -13.76 14.25 -9.99
C SER A 329 -14.24 13.03 -10.77
N ALA A 330 -14.38 11.87 -10.11
CA ALA A 330 -14.84 10.61 -10.72
C ALA A 330 -16.33 10.62 -11.05
N MET A 331 -17.14 11.28 -10.21
CA MET A 331 -18.59 11.30 -10.34
C MET A 331 -19.06 12.45 -11.24
N TRP A 332 -18.60 13.68 -10.99
CA TRP A 332 -19.09 14.91 -11.65
C TRP A 332 -18.06 15.62 -12.51
N GLY A 333 -16.83 15.13 -12.61
CA GLY A 333 -15.82 15.73 -13.48
C GLY A 333 -16.21 15.74 -14.97
N SER A 334 -15.39 16.37 -15.80
CA SER A 334 -15.58 16.45 -17.27
C SER A 334 -15.82 15.11 -17.98
N GLN A 335 -15.29 14.01 -17.41
CA GLN A 335 -15.53 12.62 -17.82
C GLN A 335 -16.07 11.77 -16.67
N GLY A 336 -16.73 12.40 -15.70
CA GLY A 336 -17.34 11.69 -14.58
C GLY A 336 -18.55 10.87 -15.01
N ILE A 337 -18.89 9.84 -14.24
CA ILE A 337 -19.98 8.91 -14.57
C ILE A 337 -21.32 9.64 -14.72
N VAL A 338 -21.63 10.56 -13.80
CA VAL A 338 -22.89 11.32 -13.83
C VAL A 338 -22.93 12.24 -15.04
N THR A 339 -21.81 12.92 -15.31
CA THR A 339 -21.67 13.83 -16.45
C THR A 339 -21.82 13.10 -17.79
N LEU A 340 -21.20 11.93 -17.94
CA LEU A 340 -21.30 11.12 -19.16
C LEU A 340 -22.70 10.54 -19.34
N ARG A 341 -23.37 10.08 -18.27
CA ARG A 341 -24.78 9.65 -18.34
C ARG A 341 -25.70 10.79 -18.76
N ARG A 342 -25.51 11.99 -18.19
CA ARG A 342 -26.31 13.18 -18.56
C ARG A 342 -26.11 13.57 -20.03
N LYS A 343 -24.87 13.55 -20.52
CA LYS A 343 -24.57 13.80 -21.94
C LYS A 343 -25.20 12.78 -22.87
N ARG A 344 -25.15 11.48 -22.53
CA ARG A 344 -25.79 10.42 -23.32
C ARG A 344 -27.31 10.56 -23.36
N ARG A 345 -27.95 10.82 -22.22
CA ARG A 345 -29.40 11.06 -22.17
C ARG A 345 -29.82 12.29 -22.99
N LYS A 346 -29.03 13.37 -22.94
CA LYS A 346 -29.30 14.55 -23.76
C LYS A 346 -29.19 14.24 -25.25
N ALA A 347 -28.14 13.53 -25.67
CA ALA A 347 -27.97 13.12 -27.07
C ALA A 347 -29.10 12.20 -27.56
N GLN A 348 -29.57 11.26 -26.73
CA GLN A 348 -30.71 10.40 -27.05
C GLN A 348 -32.01 11.21 -27.20
N ASN A 349 -32.30 12.13 -26.27
CA ASN A 349 -33.47 12.99 -26.38
C ASN A 349 -33.41 13.89 -27.63
N ASP A 350 -32.23 14.41 -27.98
CA ASP A 350 -32.04 15.25 -29.18
C ASP A 350 -32.23 14.43 -30.49
N GLU A 351 -31.86 13.13 -30.49
CA GLU A 351 -32.13 12.20 -31.60
C GLU A 351 -33.62 11.83 -31.69
N ASP A 352 -34.28 11.57 -30.57
CA ASP A 352 -35.72 11.27 -30.53
C ASP A 352 -36.56 12.48 -30.97
N HIS A 353 -36.16 13.70 -30.62
CA HIS A 353 -36.80 14.94 -31.11
C HIS A 353 -36.60 15.16 -32.62
N ARG A 354 -35.46 14.73 -33.19
CA ARG A 354 -35.23 14.79 -34.64
C ARG A 354 -36.04 13.74 -35.41
N ASN A 355 -36.25 12.56 -34.82
CA ASN A 355 -36.98 11.47 -35.46
C ASN A 355 -38.50 11.54 -35.23
N GLY A 356 -38.96 12.17 -34.14
CA GLY A 356 -40.37 12.37 -33.80
C GLY A 356 -40.99 13.67 -34.31
N GLY A 357 -40.21 14.57 -34.93
CA GLY A 357 -40.68 15.83 -35.51
C GLY A 357 -41.15 15.73 -36.96
N GLY A 358 -41.20 14.52 -37.53
CA GLY A 358 -41.72 14.26 -38.87
C GLY A 358 -43.05 13.52 -38.82
N PHE A 359 -44.13 14.24 -38.51
CA PHE A 359 -45.50 13.88 -38.87
C PHE A 359 -46.24 15.13 -39.31
#